data_AF-A0A7S1L7H4-F1
#
_entry.id   AF-A0A7S1L7H4-F1
#
_cell.length_a   1.000
_cell.length_b   1.000
_cell.length_c   1.000
_cell.angle_alpha   90.00
_cell.angle_beta   90.00
_cell.angle_gamma   90.00
#
_symmetry.space_group_name_H-M   'P 1'
#
loop_
_entity.id
_entity.type
_entity.pdbx_description
1 polymer ?
#
loop_
_entity_poly.entity_id
_entity_poly.type
_entity_poly.pdbx_seq_one_letter_code
_entity_poly.pdbx_strand_id
1 'polypeptide(L)'
;AAKDIFPGVELEAGFVAGTGANTTGPFLAALGRLAYNPPPKVRFMDGDLRIGVRTFLNPGWHREIAIPCENCTRLSRLAVRAIVSDPRCKGLAQQTLAAVAAAARDGQMPESVDMADAKNSRVDEIVKQRGAGVDGLPCALPPTSPCSGHVDGAFSFGTPQFDPAGGSQTTFMLEGSRRLIWKERQALFHHRSALCFYPTEGDPNGWLVGFVAVHMDSGDLQSFIGFVCFFGVALPLICLVTALLHYNKYEHCKQHVGQLRLEYQREQLERELAARRNRASERLTPVAAAAIGGVPS
;
A
#
# COMPACT_ATOMS: atom_id res chain seq x y z
N ALA A 1 -28.33 -22.93 -22.95
CA ALA A 1 -29.49 -23.77 -22.60
C ALA A 1 -29.16 -24.80 -21.50
N ALA A 2 -28.11 -25.63 -21.62
CA ALA A 2 -27.76 -26.60 -20.55
C ALA A 2 -26.96 -26.03 -19.36
N LYS A 3 -26.32 -24.86 -19.53
CA LYS A 3 -25.44 -24.27 -18.50
C LYS A 3 -26.20 -23.63 -17.32
N ASP A 4 -27.47 -23.28 -17.52
CA ASP A 4 -28.30 -22.60 -16.50
C ASP A 4 -29.02 -23.58 -15.56
N ILE A 5 -28.97 -24.89 -15.84
CA ILE A 5 -29.67 -25.93 -15.07
C ILE A 5 -28.74 -26.62 -14.05
N PHE A 6 -27.43 -26.60 -14.28
CA PHE A 6 -26.44 -27.28 -13.42
C PHE A 6 -25.22 -26.39 -13.15
N PRO A 7 -25.28 -25.51 -12.13
CA PRO A 7 -24.09 -24.80 -11.67
C PRO A 7 -23.06 -25.82 -11.14
N GLY A 8 -21.84 -25.80 -11.68
CA GLY A 8 -20.72 -26.63 -11.21
C GLY A 8 -20.32 -27.83 -12.08
N VAL A 9 -20.89 -27.98 -13.28
CA VAL A 9 -20.45 -29.03 -14.22
C VAL A 9 -19.23 -28.56 -15.03
N GLU A 10 -18.07 -29.11 -14.73
CA GLU A 10 -16.91 -29.07 -15.63
C GLU A 10 -16.98 -30.24 -16.62
N LEU A 11 -17.07 -29.91 -17.91
CA LEU A 11 -16.92 -30.89 -18.99
C LEU A 11 -15.44 -30.89 -19.42
N GLU A 12 -14.66 -31.82 -18.89
CA GLU A 12 -13.38 -32.15 -19.51
C GLU A 12 -13.65 -32.87 -20.84
N ALA A 13 -13.55 -32.12 -21.94
CA ALA A 13 -13.59 -32.70 -23.28
C ALA A 13 -12.26 -33.41 -23.57
N GLY A 14 -12.16 -34.67 -23.15
CA GLY A 14 -11.06 -35.55 -23.53
C GLY A 14 -11.16 -35.93 -25.02
N PHE A 15 -10.39 -35.27 -25.88
CA PHE A 15 -10.30 -35.63 -27.30
C PHE A 15 -9.36 -36.84 -27.46
N VAL A 16 -9.93 -38.03 -27.64
CA VAL A 16 -9.15 -39.23 -27.97
C VAL A 16 -8.88 -39.22 -29.47
N ALA A 17 -7.67 -38.80 -29.88
CA ALA A 17 -7.23 -38.88 -31.26
C ALA A 17 -6.96 -40.35 -31.64
N GLY A 18 -7.97 -41.03 -32.17
CA GLY A 18 -7.82 -42.34 -32.80
C GLY A 18 -7.08 -42.19 -34.12
N THR A 19 -5.79 -42.53 -34.15
CA THR A 19 -5.02 -42.69 -35.39
C THR A 19 -5.22 -44.11 -35.91
N GLY A 20 -6.18 -44.31 -36.82
CA GLY A 20 -6.33 -45.62 -37.47
C GLY A 20 -7.60 -45.81 -38.29
N ALA A 21 -7.41 -45.75 -39.62
CA ALA A 21 -8.13 -46.48 -40.67
C ALA A 21 -9.66 -46.32 -40.83
N ASN A 22 -10.01 -45.68 -41.95
CA ASN A 22 -11.26 -45.80 -42.73
C ASN A 22 -12.23 -46.89 -42.27
N THR A 23 -13.13 -46.53 -41.36
CA THR A 23 -14.38 -47.26 -41.17
C THR A 23 -15.47 -46.23 -40.83
N THR A 24 -16.44 -46.09 -41.72
CA THR A 24 -17.68 -45.34 -41.50
C THR A 24 -18.53 -46.07 -40.47
N GLY A 25 -18.17 -45.94 -39.19
CA GLY A 25 -18.97 -46.36 -38.06
C GLY A 25 -19.61 -45.14 -37.37
N PRO A 26 -20.77 -45.28 -36.72
CA PRO A 26 -21.39 -44.20 -35.97
C PRO A 26 -20.42 -43.72 -34.89
N PHE A 27 -20.08 -42.43 -34.92
CA PHE A 27 -19.31 -41.75 -33.88
C PHE A 27 -20.12 -41.82 -32.58
N LEU A 28 -19.83 -42.82 -31.75
CA LEU A 28 -20.16 -42.79 -30.33
C LEU A 28 -19.35 -41.65 -29.73
N ALA A 29 -19.96 -40.47 -29.63
CA ALA A 29 -19.45 -39.40 -28.80
C ALA A 29 -19.38 -39.92 -27.37
N ALA A 30 -18.20 -40.33 -26.94
CA ALA A 30 -17.92 -40.64 -25.55
C ALA A 30 -18.14 -39.34 -24.76
N LEU A 31 -19.30 -39.21 -24.12
CA LEU A 31 -19.55 -38.15 -23.16
C LEU A 31 -18.44 -38.26 -22.11
N GLY A 32 -17.62 -37.21 -22.01
CA GLY A 32 -16.53 -37.14 -21.04
C GLY A 32 -17.03 -37.39 -19.62
N ARG A 33 -16.11 -37.74 -18.70
CA ARG A 33 -16.47 -37.92 -17.29
C ARG A 33 -17.10 -36.63 -16.77
N LEU A 34 -18.38 -36.70 -16.41
CA LEU A 34 -19.09 -35.62 -15.75
C LEU A 34 -18.70 -35.67 -14.27
N ALA A 35 -17.76 -34.83 -13.85
CA ALA A 35 -17.43 -34.68 -12.45
C ALA A 35 -18.47 -33.77 -11.79
N TYR A 36 -19.27 -34.31 -10.87
CA TYR A 36 -20.13 -33.51 -10.01
C TYR A 36 -19.30 -33.04 -8.82
N ASN A 37 -18.89 -31.78 -8.84
CA ASN A 37 -18.27 -31.15 -7.68
C ASN A 37 -19.37 -30.72 -6.71
N PRO A 38 -19.33 -31.14 -5.42
CA PRO A 38 -20.26 -30.64 -4.43
C PRO A 38 -20.14 -29.11 -4.31
N PRO A 39 -21.24 -28.38 -4.03
CA PRO A 39 -21.19 -26.93 -3.90
C PRO A 39 -20.26 -26.53 -2.75
N PRO A 40 -19.53 -25.41 -2.88
CA PRO A 40 -18.66 -24.95 -1.81
C PRO A 40 -19.50 -24.56 -0.59
N LYS A 41 -18.95 -24.84 0.60
CA LYS A 41 -19.48 -24.34 1.87
C LYS A 41 -18.46 -23.42 2.49
N VAL A 42 -18.87 -22.21 2.84
CA VAL A 42 -17.97 -21.16 3.33
C VAL A 42 -18.47 -20.65 4.67
N ARG A 43 -17.58 -20.41 5.63
CA ARG A 43 -17.98 -19.84 6.91
C ARG A 43 -18.07 -18.31 6.83
N PHE A 44 -19.15 -17.75 7.39
CA PHE A 44 -19.29 -16.32 7.61
C PHE A 44 -18.37 -15.87 8.75
N MET A 45 -17.59 -14.81 8.50
CA MET A 45 -16.64 -14.24 9.44
C MET A 45 -17.25 -13.00 10.10
N ASP A 46 -17.62 -13.11 11.38
CA ASP A 46 -18.25 -12.00 12.15
C ASP A 46 -17.25 -10.86 12.48
N GLY A 47 -15.95 -11.15 12.44
CA GLY A 47 -14.89 -10.17 12.70
C GLY A 47 -14.53 -9.28 11.51
N ASP A 48 -14.18 -8.03 11.78
CA ASP A 48 -13.61 -7.13 10.77
C ASP A 48 -12.17 -7.54 10.43
N LEU A 49 -11.98 -8.02 9.20
CA LEU A 49 -10.64 -8.24 8.68
C LEU A 49 -9.98 -6.90 8.33
N ARG A 50 -8.70 -6.75 8.66
CA ARG A 50 -7.97 -5.50 8.41
C ARG A 50 -7.04 -5.66 7.21
N ILE A 51 -7.24 -4.82 6.19
CA ILE A 51 -6.32 -4.71 5.04
C ILE A 51 -5.53 -3.41 5.17
N GLY A 52 -4.20 -3.55 5.28
CA GLY A 52 -3.28 -2.42 5.27
C GLY A 52 -2.99 -1.99 3.83
N VAL A 53 -3.15 -0.69 3.56
CA VAL A 53 -2.81 -0.09 2.26
C VAL A 53 -1.60 0.80 2.41
N ARG A 54 -0.61 0.57 1.56
CA ARG A 54 0.58 1.40 1.39
C ARG A 54 0.29 2.48 0.36
N THR A 55 0.67 3.70 0.67
CA THR A 55 0.41 4.88 -0.15
C THR A 55 1.68 5.63 -0.52
N PHE A 56 2.74 5.51 0.27
CA PHE A 56 3.96 6.29 0.10
C PHE A 56 5.03 5.51 -0.66
N LEU A 57 5.62 4.47 -0.07
CA LEU A 57 6.65 3.64 -0.70
C LEU A 57 6.01 2.36 -1.25
N ASN A 58 6.19 2.09 -2.54
CA ASN A 58 5.58 0.93 -3.23
C ASN A 58 4.06 0.84 -2.97
N PRO A 59 3.30 1.81 -3.51
CA PRO A 59 1.87 1.91 -3.25
C PRO A 59 1.17 0.62 -3.65
N GLY A 60 0.16 0.26 -2.86
CA GLY A 60 -0.56 -0.98 -3.08
C GLY A 60 -0.98 -1.62 -1.76
N TRP A 61 -1.53 -2.82 -1.86
CA TRP A 61 -1.93 -3.63 -0.72
C TRP A 61 -1.56 -5.08 -0.99
N HIS A 62 -1.33 -5.81 0.08
CA HIS A 62 -1.06 -7.23 0.04
C HIS A 62 -1.60 -7.83 1.33
N ARG A 63 -2.51 -8.78 1.22
CA ARG A 63 -3.08 -9.47 2.36
C ARG A 63 -3.46 -10.90 2.00
N GLU A 64 -2.98 -11.83 2.81
CA GLU A 64 -3.45 -13.20 2.82
C GLU A 64 -4.67 -13.31 3.74
N ILE A 65 -5.76 -13.88 3.22
CA ILE A 65 -6.99 -14.13 3.98
C ILE A 65 -7.27 -15.62 3.94
N ALA A 66 -7.18 -16.26 5.09
CA ALA A 66 -7.55 -17.66 5.25
C ALA A 66 -9.04 -17.77 5.60
N ILE A 67 -9.82 -18.39 4.71
CA ILE A 67 -11.25 -18.59 4.89
C ILE A 67 -11.53 -20.08 5.11
N PRO A 68 -12.29 -20.46 6.16
CA PRO A 68 -12.81 -21.81 6.28
C PRO A 68 -13.76 -22.10 5.12
N CYS A 69 -13.35 -23.02 4.26
CA CYS A 69 -14.10 -23.40 3.06
C CYS A 69 -13.96 -24.89 2.80
N GLU A 70 -15.07 -25.59 2.62
CA GLU A 70 -15.13 -26.96 2.14
C GLU A 70 -15.52 -26.95 0.66
N ASN A 71 -14.91 -27.83 -0.14
CA ASN A 71 -15.16 -27.95 -1.59
C ASN A 71 -14.92 -26.65 -2.38
N CYS A 72 -14.07 -25.76 -1.87
CA CYS A 72 -13.52 -24.68 -2.68
C CYS A 72 -12.76 -25.27 -3.88
N THR A 73 -12.73 -24.53 -4.99
CA THR A 73 -11.98 -24.91 -6.20
C THR A 73 -10.97 -23.82 -6.55
N ARG A 74 -10.05 -24.11 -7.47
CA ARG A 74 -9.14 -23.10 -8.03
C ARG A 74 -9.87 -21.96 -8.76
N LEU A 75 -11.13 -22.19 -9.16
CA LEU A 75 -11.97 -21.19 -9.82
C LEU A 75 -12.68 -20.25 -8.83
N SER A 76 -12.69 -20.60 -7.55
CA SER A 76 -13.25 -19.75 -6.53
C SER A 76 -12.47 -18.43 -6.44
N ARG A 77 -13.17 -17.33 -6.17
CA ARG A 77 -12.57 -16.00 -6.02
C ARG A 77 -13.03 -15.38 -4.72
N LEU A 78 -12.16 -14.59 -4.11
CA LEU A 78 -12.50 -13.76 -2.98
C LEU A 78 -12.35 -12.30 -3.39
N ALA A 79 -13.36 -11.48 -3.15
CA ALA A 79 -13.38 -10.10 -3.58
C ALA A 79 -13.74 -9.15 -2.43
N VAL A 80 -13.16 -7.97 -2.44
CA VAL A 80 -13.48 -6.87 -1.53
C VAL A 80 -14.28 -5.83 -2.31
N ARG A 81 -15.47 -5.50 -1.81
CA ARG A 81 -16.38 -4.54 -2.44
C ARG A 81 -16.74 -3.42 -1.48
N ALA A 82 -16.73 -2.18 -1.98
CA ALA A 82 -17.19 -1.05 -1.19
C ALA A 82 -18.71 -1.17 -0.96
N ILE A 83 -19.14 -0.95 0.29
CA ILE A 83 -20.56 -0.92 0.64
C ILE A 83 -21.07 0.49 0.36
N VAL A 84 -22.03 0.60 -0.56
CA VAL A 84 -22.75 1.85 -0.80
C VAL A 84 -23.76 2.03 0.34
N SER A 85 -23.36 2.78 1.36
CA SER A 85 -24.20 3.08 2.52
C SER A 85 -24.93 4.42 2.34
N ASP A 86 -26.14 4.52 2.88
CA ASP A 86 -26.85 5.79 2.98
C ASP A 86 -26.03 6.74 3.88
N PRO A 87 -25.76 7.99 3.45
CA PRO A 87 -25.05 8.98 4.27
C PRO A 87 -25.75 9.28 5.61
N ARG A 88 -27.04 8.96 5.76
CA ARG A 88 -27.78 9.08 7.03
C ARG A 88 -27.41 7.97 8.02
N CYS A 89 -26.83 6.87 7.55
CA CYS A 89 -26.38 5.76 8.38
C CYS A 89 -25.03 6.09 9.03
N LYS A 90 -25.05 6.70 10.22
CA LYS A 90 -23.83 7.15 10.91
C LYS A 90 -23.09 6.04 11.67
N GLY A 91 -23.74 4.92 11.98
CA GLY A 91 -23.15 3.84 12.77
C GLY A 91 -22.59 2.70 11.93
N LEU A 92 -21.34 2.27 12.19
CA LEU A 92 -20.73 1.11 11.54
C LEU A 92 -21.55 -0.17 11.71
N ALA A 93 -22.07 -0.41 12.92
CA ALA A 93 -22.94 -1.56 13.19
C ALA A 93 -24.24 -1.51 12.36
N GLN A 94 -24.83 -0.32 12.21
CA GLN A 94 -26.04 -0.14 11.41
C GLN A 94 -25.77 -0.34 9.92
N GLN A 95 -24.66 0.19 9.39
CA GLN A 95 -24.23 -0.02 8.00
C GLN A 95 -24.02 -1.51 7.72
N THR A 96 -23.42 -2.23 8.68
CA THR A 96 -23.18 -3.67 8.59
C THR A 96 -24.50 -4.44 8.54
N LEU A 97 -25.42 -4.17 9.47
CA LEU A 97 -26.72 -4.83 9.50
C LEU A 97 -27.56 -4.52 8.24
N ALA A 98 -27.50 -3.29 7.73
CA ALA A 98 -28.18 -2.92 6.49
C ALA A 98 -27.58 -3.64 5.27
N ALA A 99 -26.26 -3.82 5.23
CA ALA A 99 -25.58 -4.59 4.18
C ALA A 99 -25.91 -6.08 4.23
N VAL A 100 -25.94 -6.68 5.44
CA VAL A 100 -26.40 -8.06 5.66
C VAL A 100 -27.84 -8.23 5.20
N ALA A 101 -28.72 -7.31 5.59
CA ALA A 101 -30.13 -7.34 5.19
C ALA A 101 -30.30 -7.29 3.67
N ALA A 102 -29.57 -6.39 2.98
CA ALA A 102 -29.59 -6.31 1.53
C ALA A 102 -29.02 -7.59 0.87
N ALA A 103 -27.95 -8.16 1.42
CA ALA A 103 -27.38 -9.42 0.92
C ALA A 103 -28.35 -10.61 1.10
N ALA A 104 -28.96 -10.74 2.28
CA ALA A 104 -29.93 -11.79 2.57
C ALA A 104 -31.19 -11.69 1.69
N ARG A 105 -31.71 -10.47 1.49
CA ARG A 105 -32.84 -10.20 0.59
C ARG A 105 -32.56 -10.65 -0.84
N ASP A 106 -31.35 -10.39 -1.33
CA ASP A 106 -30.95 -10.69 -2.70
C ASP A 106 -30.35 -12.12 -2.85
N GLY A 107 -30.45 -12.96 -1.81
CA GLY A 107 -29.99 -14.36 -1.86
C GLY A 107 -28.46 -14.54 -1.83
N GLN A 108 -27.69 -13.52 -1.45
CA GLN A 108 -26.23 -13.57 -1.33
C GLN A 108 -25.74 -14.19 -0.01
N MET A 109 -26.64 -14.76 0.78
CA MET A 109 -26.31 -15.53 1.99
C MET A 109 -27.05 -16.86 1.94
N PRO A 110 -26.67 -17.77 1.01
CA PRO A 110 -27.31 -19.07 0.89
C PRO A 110 -26.98 -19.98 2.07
N GLU A 111 -27.66 -21.13 2.18
CA GLU A 111 -27.40 -22.14 3.22
C GLU A 111 -25.96 -22.69 3.19
N SER A 112 -25.26 -22.55 2.06
CA SER A 112 -23.83 -22.84 1.94
C SER A 112 -22.94 -21.90 2.77
N VAL A 113 -23.46 -20.77 3.25
CA VAL A 113 -22.75 -19.85 4.14
C VAL A 113 -23.03 -20.24 5.59
N ASP A 114 -22.05 -20.86 6.25
CA ASP A 114 -22.14 -21.28 7.64
C ASP A 114 -22.08 -20.06 8.58
N MET A 115 -23.16 -19.82 9.31
CA MET A 115 -23.31 -18.70 10.25
C MET A 115 -22.86 -19.05 11.68
N ALA A 116 -22.08 -20.12 11.87
CA ALA A 116 -21.63 -20.57 13.20
C ALA A 116 -21.02 -19.46 14.06
N ASP A 117 -20.18 -18.60 13.48
CA ASP A 117 -19.48 -17.52 14.21
C ASP A 117 -20.42 -16.36 14.57
N ALA A 118 -21.50 -16.17 13.81
CA ALA A 118 -22.51 -15.14 14.03
C ALA A 118 -23.76 -15.69 14.74
N LYS A 119 -23.69 -16.89 15.33
CA LYS A 119 -24.83 -17.53 16.00
C LYS A 119 -25.30 -16.69 17.18
N ASN A 120 -26.61 -16.48 17.28
CA ASN A 120 -27.27 -15.60 18.26
C ASN A 120 -27.00 -14.11 18.10
N SER A 121 -26.34 -13.70 17.01
CA SER A 121 -26.25 -12.28 16.65
C SER A 121 -27.52 -11.84 15.91
N ARG A 122 -27.73 -10.53 15.83
CA ARG A 122 -28.78 -9.93 15.00
C ARG A 122 -28.60 -10.23 13.49
N VAL A 123 -27.38 -10.62 13.07
CA VAL A 123 -27.09 -11.03 11.69
C VAL A 123 -27.81 -12.33 11.36
N ASP A 124 -27.74 -13.34 12.23
CA ASP A 124 -28.39 -14.65 12.02
C ASP A 124 -29.92 -14.52 11.93
N GLU A 125 -30.52 -13.66 12.75
CA GLU A 125 -31.95 -13.37 12.70
C GLU A 125 -32.37 -12.74 11.35
N ILE A 126 -31.63 -11.73 10.88
CA ILE A 126 -31.87 -11.06 9.60
C ILE A 126 -31.74 -12.06 8.44
N VAL A 127 -30.73 -12.94 8.47
CA VAL A 127 -30.50 -13.95 7.43
C VAL A 127 -31.64 -14.97 7.40
N LYS A 128 -32.07 -15.48 8.56
CA LYS A 128 -33.22 -16.41 8.66
C LYS A 128 -34.51 -15.81 8.14
N GLN A 129 -34.71 -14.51 8.36
CA GLN A 129 -35.85 -13.78 7.86
C GLN A 129 -35.68 -13.32 6.40
N ARG A 130 -34.60 -13.71 5.71
CA ARG A 130 -34.29 -13.29 4.33
C ARG A 130 -34.32 -11.77 4.13
N GLY A 131 -33.85 -11.03 5.14
CA GLY A 131 -33.89 -9.56 5.16
C GLY A 131 -35.25 -8.96 5.53
N ALA A 132 -36.29 -9.75 5.81
CA ALA A 132 -37.60 -9.28 6.28
C ALA A 132 -37.61 -9.15 7.82
N GLY A 133 -36.96 -8.12 8.35
CA GLY A 133 -36.83 -7.92 9.81
C GLY A 133 -36.19 -6.59 10.19
N VAL A 134 -36.17 -5.67 9.24
CA VAL A 134 -35.26 -4.53 9.26
C VAL A 134 -36.02 -3.23 9.57
N ASP A 135 -37.32 -3.34 9.89
CA ASP A 135 -38.23 -2.21 10.15
C ASP A 135 -37.81 -1.33 11.34
N GLY A 136 -36.81 -1.76 12.12
CA GLY A 136 -36.20 -0.99 13.21
C GLY A 136 -34.81 -0.42 12.92
N LEU A 137 -34.27 -0.54 11.70
CA LEU A 137 -33.01 0.13 11.36
C LEU A 137 -33.29 1.59 10.97
N PRO A 138 -32.58 2.57 11.56
CA PRO A 138 -32.76 3.99 11.23
C PRO A 138 -32.16 4.38 9.86
N CYS A 139 -31.59 3.41 9.14
CA CYS A 139 -30.92 3.57 7.87
C CYS A 139 -31.66 2.82 6.76
N ALA A 140 -31.80 3.47 5.60
CA ALA A 140 -32.35 2.81 4.43
C ALA A 140 -31.43 1.65 4.00
N LEU A 141 -32.05 0.56 3.53
CA LEU A 141 -31.29 -0.53 2.94
C LEU A 141 -30.61 -0.04 1.65
N PRO A 142 -29.35 -0.46 1.39
CA PRO A 142 -28.72 -0.23 0.11
C PRO A 142 -29.62 -0.68 -1.06
N PRO A 143 -29.70 0.11 -2.15
CA PRO A 143 -30.52 -0.26 -3.31
C PRO A 143 -29.99 -1.53 -3.98
N THR A 144 -28.67 -1.71 -3.98
CA THR A 144 -27.96 -2.87 -4.51
C THR A 144 -27.30 -3.63 -3.38
N SER A 145 -27.39 -4.96 -3.41
CA SER A 145 -26.68 -5.83 -2.47
C SER A 145 -25.15 -5.73 -2.64
N PRO A 146 -24.39 -5.93 -1.54
CA PRO A 146 -22.97 -5.62 -1.50
C PRO A 146 -22.11 -6.52 -2.41
N CYS A 147 -22.55 -7.75 -2.69
CA CYS A 147 -21.82 -8.71 -3.54
C CYS A 147 -22.42 -8.85 -4.95
N SER A 148 -23.16 -7.84 -5.41
CA SER A 148 -23.73 -7.82 -6.76
C SER A 148 -22.71 -7.41 -7.82
N GLY A 149 -22.76 -8.05 -8.99
CA GLY A 149 -21.86 -7.83 -10.13
C GLY A 149 -20.66 -8.77 -10.19
N HIS A 150 -20.05 -8.87 -11.37
CA HIS A 150 -18.89 -9.72 -11.64
C HIS A 150 -17.65 -9.34 -10.83
N VAL A 151 -16.81 -10.32 -10.53
CA VAL A 151 -15.59 -10.15 -9.71
C VAL A 151 -14.67 -9.01 -10.20
N ASP A 152 -14.60 -8.77 -11.51
CA ASP A 152 -13.77 -7.72 -12.13
C ASP A 152 -14.16 -6.30 -11.73
N GLY A 153 -15.41 -6.09 -11.31
CA GLY A 153 -15.89 -4.81 -10.80
C GLY A 153 -15.57 -4.56 -9.33
N ALA A 154 -14.95 -5.52 -8.64
CA ALA A 154 -14.57 -5.37 -7.25
C ALA A 154 -13.35 -4.45 -7.07
N PHE A 155 -13.17 -3.90 -5.87
CA PHE A 155 -12.02 -3.06 -5.55
C PHE A 155 -10.70 -3.85 -5.65
N SER A 156 -10.71 -5.07 -5.09
CA SER A 156 -9.64 -6.04 -5.15
C SER A 156 -10.26 -7.43 -5.15
N PHE A 157 -9.64 -8.37 -5.85
CA PHE A 157 -9.97 -9.77 -5.75
C PHE A 157 -8.70 -10.62 -5.66
N GLY A 158 -8.86 -11.87 -5.27
CA GLY A 158 -7.78 -12.81 -5.03
C GLY A 158 -8.18 -14.22 -5.39
N THR A 159 -7.17 -15.00 -5.77
CA THR A 159 -7.30 -16.43 -6.06
C THR A 159 -6.76 -17.25 -4.89
N PRO A 160 -7.16 -18.53 -4.78
CA PRO A 160 -6.52 -19.48 -3.87
C PRO A 160 -5.02 -19.55 -4.15
N GLN A 161 -4.17 -19.50 -3.11
CA GLN A 161 -2.71 -19.70 -3.26
C GLN A 161 -2.36 -21.14 -3.61
N PHE A 162 -3.10 -22.10 -3.05
CA PHE A 162 -2.91 -23.54 -3.25
C PHE A 162 -4.21 -24.15 -3.76
N ASP A 163 -4.11 -25.31 -4.40
CA ASP A 163 -5.29 -26.07 -4.80
C ASP A 163 -6.12 -26.44 -3.57
N PRO A 164 -7.34 -25.89 -3.42
CA PRO A 164 -8.15 -26.12 -2.23
C PRO A 164 -8.80 -27.51 -2.19
N ALA A 165 -8.61 -28.35 -3.21
CA ALA A 165 -9.22 -29.67 -3.31
C ALA A 165 -8.94 -30.53 -2.06
N GLY A 166 -9.97 -30.69 -1.22
CA GLY A 166 -9.93 -31.51 0.00
C GLY A 166 -9.49 -30.80 1.28
N GLY A 167 -9.20 -29.49 1.24
CA GLY A 167 -8.92 -28.68 2.43
C GLY A 167 -10.20 -28.20 3.13
N SER A 168 -10.12 -27.96 4.45
CA SER A 168 -11.17 -27.27 5.23
C SER A 168 -10.95 -25.76 5.31
N GLN A 169 -9.79 -25.28 4.86
CA GLN A 169 -9.40 -23.87 4.85
C GLN A 169 -8.67 -23.56 3.56
N THR A 170 -8.98 -22.41 2.96
CA THR A 170 -8.33 -21.91 1.75
C THR A 170 -7.78 -20.51 2.00
N THR A 171 -6.51 -20.30 1.66
CA THR A 171 -5.88 -18.98 1.73
C THR A 171 -5.99 -18.27 0.39
N PHE A 172 -6.65 -17.12 0.39
CA PHE A 172 -6.77 -16.22 -0.75
C PHE A 172 -5.76 -15.09 -0.62
N MET A 173 -5.04 -14.81 -1.71
CA MET A 173 -4.11 -13.69 -1.76
C MET A 173 -4.78 -12.49 -2.42
N LEU A 174 -5.04 -11.44 -1.65
CA LEU A 174 -5.50 -10.15 -2.16
C LEU A 174 -4.29 -9.23 -2.34
N GLU A 175 -4.00 -8.87 -3.58
CA GLU A 175 -2.92 -7.94 -3.86
C GLU A 175 -3.31 -6.91 -4.91
N GLY A 176 -2.70 -5.74 -4.80
CA GLY A 176 -2.80 -4.67 -5.78
C GLY A 176 -1.56 -3.81 -5.73
N SER A 177 -0.99 -3.52 -6.90
CA SER A 177 0.21 -2.68 -7.05
C SER A 177 -0.11 -1.22 -7.38
N ARG A 178 -1.39 -0.88 -7.54
CA ARG A 178 -1.84 0.45 -7.93
C ARG A 178 -2.08 1.35 -6.73
N ARG A 179 -1.92 2.66 -6.93
CA ARG A 179 -2.39 3.68 -5.98
C ARG A 179 -3.92 3.69 -5.94
N LEU A 180 -4.46 3.85 -4.74
CA LEU A 180 -5.89 4.12 -4.57
C LEU A 180 -6.24 5.48 -5.17
N ILE A 181 -7.28 5.49 -6.01
CA ILE A 181 -7.87 6.71 -6.55
C ILE A 181 -8.62 7.43 -5.41
N TRP A 182 -8.71 8.76 -5.47
CA TRP A 182 -9.40 9.56 -4.44
C TRP A 182 -10.80 9.03 -4.08
N LYS A 183 -11.60 8.66 -5.08
CA LYS A 183 -12.96 8.11 -4.88
C LYS A 183 -12.95 6.81 -4.09
N GLU A 184 -12.01 5.91 -4.38
CA GLU A 184 -11.85 4.65 -3.65
C GLU A 184 -11.37 4.90 -2.23
N ARG A 185 -10.43 5.83 -2.04
CA ARG A 185 -9.95 6.21 -0.72
C ARG A 185 -11.10 6.68 0.16
N GLN A 186 -11.95 7.57 -0.35
CA GLN A 186 -13.11 8.06 0.38
C GLN A 186 -14.09 6.92 0.72
N ALA A 187 -14.31 5.99 -0.21
CA ALA A 187 -15.22 4.87 -0.01
C ALA A 187 -14.67 3.79 0.95
N LEU A 188 -13.35 3.60 1.03
CA LEU A 188 -12.74 2.46 1.75
C LEU A 188 -12.24 2.79 3.17
N PHE A 189 -11.65 3.97 3.41
CA PHE A 189 -11.01 4.26 4.71
C PHE A 189 -11.98 4.62 5.84
N HIS A 190 -13.21 5.01 5.51
CA HIS A 190 -14.20 5.44 6.49
C HIS A 190 -15.39 4.49 6.62
N HIS A 191 -15.41 3.43 5.81
CA HIS A 191 -16.51 2.48 5.74
C HIS A 191 -16.00 1.05 5.79
N ARG A 192 -16.86 0.15 6.25
CA ARG A 192 -16.63 -1.29 6.05
C ARG A 192 -16.87 -1.62 4.58
N SER A 193 -16.00 -2.47 4.06
CA SER A 193 -16.16 -3.13 2.77
C SER A 193 -16.72 -4.53 2.99
N ALA A 194 -17.50 -5.02 2.05
CA ALA A 194 -18.00 -6.37 2.05
C ALA A 194 -16.91 -7.32 1.53
N LEU A 195 -16.79 -8.47 2.20
CA LEU A 195 -16.02 -9.60 1.70
C LEU A 195 -16.96 -10.55 0.98
N CYS A 196 -16.73 -10.73 -0.31
CA CYS A 196 -17.60 -11.46 -1.21
C CYS A 196 -16.88 -12.69 -1.77
N PHE A 197 -17.45 -13.86 -1.58
CA PHE A 197 -16.96 -15.11 -2.14
C PHE A 197 -17.71 -15.45 -3.43
N TYR A 198 -16.98 -15.72 -4.50
CA TYR A 198 -17.55 -16.16 -5.78
C TYR A 198 -17.19 -17.63 -5.97
N PRO A 199 -18.18 -18.55 -6.02
CA PRO A 199 -17.93 -19.97 -6.22
C PRO A 199 -17.17 -20.27 -7.50
N THR A 200 -17.54 -19.57 -8.58
CA THR A 200 -16.90 -19.65 -9.90
C THR A 200 -16.56 -18.26 -10.46
N GLU A 201 -15.61 -18.21 -11.40
CA GLU A 201 -15.14 -16.95 -12.00
C GLU A 201 -16.23 -16.21 -12.81
N GLY A 202 -17.18 -16.96 -13.40
CA GLY A 202 -18.24 -16.40 -14.24
C GLY A 202 -19.46 -15.88 -13.47
N ASP A 203 -19.53 -16.10 -12.16
CA ASP A 203 -20.72 -15.78 -11.39
C ASP A 203 -20.93 -14.25 -11.31
N PRO A 204 -22.12 -13.74 -11.65
CA PRO A 204 -22.44 -12.32 -11.58
C PRO A 204 -22.72 -11.86 -10.16
N ASN A 205 -22.90 -12.77 -9.19
CA ASN A 205 -23.21 -12.44 -7.81
C ASN A 205 -22.38 -13.34 -6.89
N GLY A 206 -21.74 -12.72 -5.90
CA GLY A 206 -21.00 -13.42 -4.86
C GLY A 206 -21.85 -13.63 -3.60
N TRP A 207 -21.31 -14.42 -2.67
CA TRP A 207 -21.85 -14.63 -1.33
C TRP A 207 -21.17 -13.70 -0.34
N LEU A 208 -21.95 -13.05 0.53
CA LEU A 208 -21.41 -12.23 1.61
C LEU A 208 -20.85 -13.14 2.71
N VAL A 209 -19.53 -13.13 2.89
CA VAL A 209 -18.83 -14.01 3.84
C VAL A 209 -18.17 -13.25 4.99
N GLY A 210 -18.24 -11.93 5.02
CA GLY A 210 -17.74 -11.13 6.13
C GLY A 210 -17.51 -9.67 5.76
N PHE A 211 -16.76 -8.97 6.60
CA PHE A 211 -16.45 -7.55 6.43
C PHE A 211 -14.95 -7.27 6.51
N VAL A 212 -14.55 -6.21 5.82
CA VAL A 212 -13.17 -5.74 5.78
C VAL A 212 -13.11 -4.26 6.10
N ALA A 213 -12.18 -3.89 6.97
CA ALA A 213 -11.77 -2.51 7.22
C ALA A 213 -10.43 -2.22 6.54
N VAL A 214 -10.42 -1.22 5.66
CA VAL A 214 -9.21 -0.77 4.99
C VAL A 214 -8.56 0.32 5.83
N HIS A 215 -7.29 0.17 6.17
CA HIS A 215 -6.53 1.12 6.97
C HIS A 215 -5.17 1.42 6.34
N MET A 216 -4.55 2.53 6.74
CA MET A 216 -3.20 2.83 6.29
C MET A 216 -2.24 1.89 7.01
N ASP A 217 -1.34 1.27 6.27
CA ASP A 217 -0.33 0.41 6.87
C ASP A 217 0.53 1.23 7.84
N SER A 218 0.65 0.76 9.08
CA SER A 218 1.36 1.50 10.14
C SER A 218 2.85 1.66 9.81
N GLY A 219 3.44 0.69 9.12
CA GLY A 219 4.81 0.78 8.62
C GLY A 219 4.98 1.87 7.56
N ASP A 220 4.04 1.98 6.62
CA ASP A 220 4.05 3.02 5.59
C ASP A 220 3.89 4.41 6.23
N LEU A 221 2.99 4.55 7.22
CA LEU A 221 2.79 5.79 7.96
C LEU A 221 4.06 6.23 8.71
N GLN A 222 4.74 5.30 9.40
CA GLN A 222 5.99 5.60 10.09
C GLN A 222 7.10 6.01 9.11
N SER A 223 7.21 5.32 7.97
CA SER A 223 8.18 5.65 6.93
C SER A 223 7.94 7.04 6.33
N PHE A 224 6.67 7.40 6.12
CA PHE A 224 6.27 8.73 5.65
C PHE A 224 6.61 9.82 6.68
N ILE A 225 6.29 9.61 7.95
CA ILE A 225 6.63 10.55 9.04
C ILE A 225 8.16 10.72 9.11
N GLY A 226 8.91 9.62 9.08
CA GLY A 226 10.38 9.65 9.07
C GLY A 226 10.93 10.44 7.88
N PHE A 227 10.37 10.25 6.69
CA PHE A 227 10.75 10.99 5.48
C PHE A 227 10.49 12.49 5.65
N VAL A 228 9.30 12.89 6.10
CA VAL A 228 8.96 14.31 6.31
C VAL A 228 9.85 14.93 7.39
N CYS A 229 10.09 14.25 8.50
CA CYS A 229 10.98 14.72 9.56
C CYS A 229 12.43 14.85 9.08
N PHE A 230 12.91 13.95 8.22
CA PHE A 230 14.25 14.02 7.66
C PHE A 230 14.43 15.29 6.80
N PHE A 231 13.52 15.54 5.87
CA PHE A 231 13.61 16.72 4.99
C PHE A 231 13.23 18.03 5.69
N GLY A 232 12.32 18.00 6.66
CA GLY A 232 11.84 19.19 7.37
C GLY A 232 12.74 19.62 8.53
N VAL A 233 13.47 18.69 9.17
CA VAL A 233 14.24 18.97 10.38
C VAL A 233 15.70 18.59 10.21
N ALA A 234 16.00 17.33 9.89
CA ALA A 234 17.39 16.84 9.89
C ALA A 234 18.24 17.51 8.80
N LEU A 235 17.73 17.60 7.57
CA LEU A 235 18.48 18.18 6.44
C LEU A 235 18.76 19.68 6.65
N PRO A 236 17.80 20.53 7.05
CA PRO A 236 18.08 21.92 7.42
C PRO A 236 19.09 22.07 8.55
N LEU A 237 19.04 21.21 9.58
CA LEU A 237 20.02 21.23 10.66
C LEU A 237 21.43 20.89 10.17
N ILE A 238 21.57 19.88 9.30
CA ILE A 238 22.86 19.53 8.68
C ILE A 238 23.35 20.70 7.81
N CYS A 239 22.48 21.32 7.02
CA CYS A 239 22.81 22.51 6.23
C CYS A 239 23.25 23.70 7.11
N LEU A 240 22.60 23.90 8.26
CA LEU A 240 22.97 24.95 9.20
C LEU A 240 24.35 24.68 9.82
N VAL A 241 24.60 23.46 10.32
CA VAL A 241 25.88 23.08 10.91
C VAL A 241 27.01 23.22 9.89
N THR A 242 26.80 22.76 8.66
CA THR A 242 27.79 22.92 7.58
C THR A 242 28.04 24.39 7.22
N ALA A 243 26.99 25.22 7.14
CA ALA A 243 27.15 26.66 6.93
C ALA A 243 27.93 27.34 8.06
N LEU A 244 27.70 26.97 9.33
CA LEU A 244 28.44 27.49 10.48
C LEU A 244 29.91 27.08 10.46
N LEU A 245 30.21 25.83 10.09
CA LEU A 245 31.60 25.39 9.92
C LEU A 245 32.30 26.15 8.78
N HIS A 246 31.59 26.39 7.67
CA HIS A 246 32.11 27.22 6.57
C HIS A 246 32.34 28.67 7.00
N TYR A 247 31.43 29.25 7.78
CA TYR A 247 31.57 30.60 8.31
C TYR A 247 32.77 30.71 9.26
N ASN A 248 32.95 29.73 10.15
CA ASN A 248 34.11 29.70 11.06
C ASN A 248 35.42 29.58 10.28
N LYS A 249 35.48 28.68 9.29
CA LYS A 249 36.65 28.56 8.40
C LYS A 249 36.92 29.87 7.65
N TYR A 250 35.88 30.55 7.19
CA TYR A 250 35.99 31.85 6.51
C TYR A 250 36.57 32.93 7.43
N GLU A 251 36.07 33.05 8.66
CA GLU A 251 36.59 34.02 9.63
C GLU A 251 38.05 33.72 10.01
N HIS A 252 38.41 32.45 10.23
CA HIS A 252 39.81 32.09 10.48
C HIS A 252 40.72 32.43 9.30
N CYS A 253 40.28 32.18 8.06
CA CYS A 253 41.04 32.53 6.87
C CYS A 253 41.20 34.05 6.73
N LYS A 254 40.13 34.81 6.98
CA LYS A 254 40.15 36.27 6.98
C LYS A 254 41.09 36.85 8.03
N GLN A 255 41.09 36.30 9.25
CA GLN A 255 42.03 36.68 10.30
C GLN A 255 43.48 36.39 9.89
N HIS A 256 43.75 35.21 9.34
CA HIS A 256 45.09 34.83 8.90
C HIS A 256 45.60 35.72 7.76
N VAL A 257 44.77 36.02 6.76
CA VAL A 257 45.11 36.97 5.68
C VAL A 257 45.34 38.38 6.23
N GLY A 258 44.55 38.80 7.23
CA GLY A 258 44.75 40.06 7.94
C GLY A 258 46.11 40.13 8.62
N GLN A 259 46.52 39.07 9.32
CA GLN A 259 47.83 38.96 9.97
C GLN A 259 48.98 39.00 8.95
N LEU A 260 48.90 38.19 7.89
CA LEU A 260 49.90 38.17 6.82
C LEU A 260 50.05 39.55 6.16
N ARG A 261 48.94 40.28 5.97
CA ARG A 261 48.98 41.63 5.40
C ARG A 261 49.68 42.63 6.33
N LEU A 262 49.43 42.55 7.64
CA LEU A 262 50.10 43.39 8.63
C LEU A 262 51.59 43.09 8.74
N GLU A 263 51.97 41.81 8.73
CA GLU A 263 53.37 41.37 8.71
C GLU A 263 54.09 41.88 7.46
N TYR A 264 53.47 41.74 6.29
CA TYR A 264 54.03 42.25 5.03
C TYR A 264 54.23 43.78 5.07
N GLN A 265 53.23 44.53 5.56
CA GLN A 265 53.34 45.99 5.70
C GLN A 265 54.45 46.38 6.68
N ARG A 266 54.58 45.65 7.79
CA ARG A 266 55.64 45.88 8.78
C ARG A 266 57.02 45.63 8.17
N GLU A 267 57.22 44.51 7.48
CA GLU A 267 58.49 44.21 6.82
C GLU A 267 58.87 45.25 5.76
N GLN A 268 57.89 45.72 4.97
CA GLN A 268 58.15 46.80 4.01
C GLN A 268 58.63 48.07 4.72
N LEU A 269 57.97 48.44 5.82
CA LEU A 269 58.30 49.64 6.58
C LEU A 269 59.67 49.52 7.27
N GLU A 270 60.01 48.35 7.80
CA GLU A 270 61.33 48.05 8.37
C GLU A 270 62.45 48.13 7.31
N ARG A 271 62.21 47.62 6.09
CA ARG A 271 63.15 47.74 4.96
C ARG A 271 63.37 49.19 4.55
N GLU A 272 62.30 49.99 4.48
CA GLU A 272 62.41 51.42 4.15
C GLU A 272 63.19 52.20 5.22
N LEU A 273 62.91 51.94 6.51
CA LEU A 273 63.63 52.56 7.62
C LEU A 273 65.11 52.18 7.62
N ALA A 274 65.45 50.91 7.38
CA ALA A 274 66.83 50.45 7.27
C ALA A 274 67.56 51.13 6.09
N ALA A 275 66.91 51.23 4.93
CA ALA A 275 67.47 51.93 3.77
C ALA A 275 67.72 53.42 4.05
N ARG A 276 66.80 54.10 4.75
CA ARG A 276 66.99 55.51 5.18
C ARG A 276 68.14 55.65 6.17
N ARG A 277 68.25 54.74 7.15
CA ARG A 277 69.34 54.74 8.14
C ARG A 277 70.70 54.54 7.48
N ASN A 278 70.82 53.62 6.54
CA ASN A 278 72.07 53.38 5.80
C ASN A 278 72.49 54.62 5.02
N ARG A 279 71.56 55.26 4.29
CA ARG A 279 71.83 56.54 3.58
C ARG A 279 72.25 57.67 4.52
N ALA A 280 71.67 57.75 5.72
CA ALA A 280 72.08 58.74 6.72
C ALA A 280 73.50 58.46 7.24
N SER A 281 73.84 57.19 7.49
CA SER A 281 75.18 56.78 7.90
C SER A 281 76.24 57.09 6.83
N GLU A 282 75.95 56.84 5.56
CA GLU A 282 76.84 57.18 4.43
C GLU A 282 77.09 58.68 4.29
N ARG A 283 76.15 59.53 4.70
CA ARG A 283 76.36 60.99 4.73
C ARG A 283 77.28 61.45 5.86
N LEU A 284 77.43 60.65 6.93
CA LEU A 284 78.26 60.98 8.09
C LEU A 284 79.71 60.49 7.94
N THR A 285 79.99 59.51 7.07
CA THR A 285 81.34 58.96 6.84
C THR A 285 82.33 59.84 6.04
N PRO A 286 81.97 60.76 5.12
CA PRO A 286 82.97 61.55 4.40
C PRO A 286 83.66 62.63 5.24
N VAL A 287 83.11 63.01 6.40
CA VAL A 287 83.72 64.04 7.27
C VAL A 287 84.83 63.46 8.16
N ALA A 288 84.73 62.19 8.56
CA ALA A 288 85.79 61.53 9.36
C ALA A 288 87.01 61.13 8.51
N ALA A 289 86.83 60.79 7.23
CA ALA A 289 87.94 60.46 6.33
C ALA A 289 88.73 61.69 5.85
N ALA A 290 88.11 62.88 5.79
CA ALA A 290 88.79 64.13 5.43
C ALA A 290 89.65 64.72 6.56
N ALA A 291 89.53 64.23 7.80
CA ALA A 291 90.28 64.74 8.96
C ALA A 291 91.65 64.06 9.20
N ILE A 292 92.04 63.06 8.40
CA ILE A 292 93.31 62.31 8.59
C ILE A 292 94.32 62.56 7.45
N GLY A 293 93.97 63.31 6.41
CA GLY A 293 94.86 63.61 5.28
C GLY A 293 95.34 65.05 5.26
N GLY A 294 96.44 65.37 5.96
CA GLY A 294 97.15 66.64 5.71
C GLY A 294 98.02 67.18 6.84
N VAL A 295 99.17 66.55 7.07
CA VAL A 295 100.38 67.27 7.52
C VAL A 295 101.54 66.81 6.64
N PRO A 296 101.82 67.47 5.51
CA PRO A 296 103.15 67.46 4.93
C PRO A 296 104.09 68.35 5.76
N SER A 297 105.34 67.93 5.78
CA SER A 297 106.49 68.38 6.58
C SER A 297 106.74 69.89 6.64
#